data_AF-A0A7S1UAJ4-F1
#
_entry.id   AF-A0A7S1UAJ4-F1
#
_cell.length_a   1.000
_cell.length_b   1.000
_cell.length_c   1.000
_cell.angle_alpha   90.00
_cell.angle_beta   90.00
_cell.angle_gamma   90.00
#
_symmetry.space_group_name_H-M   'P 1'
#
loop_
_entity.id
_entity.type
_entity.pdbx_description
1 polymer ?
#
loop_
_entity_poly.entity_id
_entity_poly.type
_entity_poly.pdbx_seq_one_letter_code
_entity_poly.pdbx_strand_id
1 'polypeptide(L)'
;HPSLSPNPNPNPDPNPTALSAAAAAAAADVIAAGVEASSTLSVAAIGSNADVAQLFNAATFGPQILWLFMILLPNAGVTKKIMGPLPSVIAFCLVHFAIVVISASQEAGTAPIAEFAGVFDPAGEPLKAMQGMMSYPNFVSEEWSHVLTWDLFVGRYIWLDGLRRGIFTPHSVLLCNLIGPPGLLLHCATSLLSGKGLPGVDELEEESEA
;
A
#
# COMPACT_ATOMS: atom_id res chain seq x y z
N HIS A 1 25.42 -12.84 85.52
CA HIS A 1 24.40 -11.81 85.26
C HIS A 1 24.15 -11.75 83.76
N PRO A 2 22.96 -12.14 83.26
CA PRO A 2 22.69 -12.20 81.84
C PRO A 2 22.29 -10.81 81.32
N SER A 3 22.94 -10.35 80.26
CA SER A 3 22.54 -9.16 79.51
C SER A 3 21.49 -9.58 78.48
N LEU A 4 20.26 -9.11 78.67
CA LEU A 4 19.14 -9.24 77.73
C LEU A 4 19.50 -8.62 76.38
N SER A 5 19.43 -9.42 75.31
CA SER A 5 19.45 -8.92 73.93
C SER A 5 18.09 -8.30 73.58
N PRO A 6 18.01 -7.09 73.03
CA PRO A 6 16.78 -6.60 72.38
C PRO A 6 16.70 -7.15 70.95
N ASN A 7 15.52 -7.66 70.61
CA ASN A 7 15.09 -8.07 69.26
C ASN A 7 15.33 -6.94 68.23
N PRO A 8 15.75 -7.20 66.97
CA PRO A 8 16.02 -6.16 66.00
C PRO A 8 14.72 -5.49 65.54
N ASN A 9 14.81 -4.20 65.23
CA ASN A 9 13.76 -3.36 64.63
C ASN A 9 12.97 -4.09 63.52
N PRO A 10 11.65 -3.84 63.38
CA PRO A 10 10.94 -4.22 62.17
C PRO A 10 11.58 -3.47 60.98
N ASN A 11 11.87 -4.20 59.91
CA ASN A 11 12.42 -3.65 58.68
C ASN A 11 11.48 -2.52 58.20
N PRO A 12 11.97 -1.30 57.88
CA PRO A 12 11.10 -0.25 57.37
C PRO A 12 10.51 -0.71 56.04
N ASP A 13 9.19 -0.56 55.88
CA ASP A 13 8.52 -0.79 54.60
C ASP A 13 9.27 -0.04 53.48
N PRO A 14 9.49 -0.65 52.30
CA PRO A 14 10.23 0.00 51.23
C PRO A 14 9.51 1.29 50.83
N ASN A 15 10.22 2.41 50.98
CA ASN A 15 9.68 3.75 50.74
C ASN A 15 9.17 3.84 49.27
N PRO A 16 7.86 4.06 49.04
CA PRO A 16 7.26 4.03 47.71
C PRO A 16 7.83 5.10 46.76
N THR A 17 8.44 6.16 47.29
CA THR A 17 9.15 7.17 46.47
C THR A 17 10.45 6.65 45.85
N ALA A 18 11.15 5.72 46.51
CA ALA A 18 12.37 5.13 45.95
C ALA A 18 12.06 4.14 44.81
N LEU A 19 10.95 3.39 44.93
CA LEU A 19 10.47 2.50 43.87
C LEU A 19 10.01 3.30 42.63
N SER A 20 9.35 4.44 42.86
CA SER A 20 8.92 5.36 41.80
C SER A 20 10.09 6.02 41.07
N ALA A 21 11.15 6.41 41.78
CA ALA A 21 12.34 7.01 41.17
C ALA A 21 13.14 6.00 40.33
N ALA A 22 13.29 4.77 40.80
CA ALA A 22 13.95 3.70 40.05
C ALA A 22 13.17 3.32 38.78
N ALA A 23 11.83 3.29 38.85
CA ALA A 23 10.97 3.07 37.69
C ALA A 23 11.06 4.22 36.67
N ALA A 24 11.16 5.47 37.14
CA ALA A 24 11.34 6.63 36.27
C ALA A 24 12.71 6.65 35.58
N ALA A 25 13.79 6.25 36.28
CA ALA A 25 15.13 6.12 35.70
C ALA A 25 15.19 5.00 34.66
N ALA A 26 14.59 3.84 34.94
CA ALA A 26 14.50 2.74 33.98
C ALA A 26 13.67 3.11 32.74
N ALA A 27 12.60 3.88 32.91
CA ALA A 27 11.82 4.42 31.79
C ALA A 27 12.63 5.42 30.94
N ALA A 28 13.43 6.28 31.59
CA ALA A 28 14.30 7.22 30.89
C ALA A 28 15.41 6.50 30.10
N ASP A 29 16.01 5.43 30.65
CA ASP A 29 17.01 4.61 29.96
C ASP A 29 16.40 3.81 28.79
N VAL A 30 15.17 3.31 28.93
CA VAL A 30 14.45 2.64 27.82
C VAL A 30 14.08 3.64 26.72
N ILE A 31 13.71 4.87 27.07
CA ILE A 31 13.44 5.94 26.11
C ILE A 31 14.76 6.36 25.42
N ALA A 32 15.86 6.52 26.16
CA ALA A 32 17.16 6.87 25.61
C ALA A 32 17.69 5.76 24.68
N ALA A 33 17.55 4.49 25.08
CA ALA A 33 17.89 3.34 24.23
C ALA A 33 16.98 3.23 23.00
N GLY A 34 15.71 3.60 23.10
CA GLY A 34 14.77 3.69 21.97
C GLY A 34 15.10 4.83 21.00
N VAL A 35 15.58 5.96 21.52
CA VAL A 35 16.06 7.10 20.73
C VAL A 35 17.40 6.78 20.06
N GLU A 36 18.31 6.11 20.77
CA GLU A 36 19.57 5.62 20.20
C GLU A 36 19.32 4.54 19.13
N ALA A 37 18.40 3.59 19.36
CA ALA A 37 17.99 2.59 18.37
C ALA A 37 17.31 3.23 17.13
N SER A 38 16.57 4.32 17.30
CA SER A 38 16.01 5.10 16.18
C SER A 38 17.09 5.87 15.42
N SER A 39 18.18 6.28 16.09
CA SER A 39 19.30 7.01 15.48
C SER A 39 20.41 6.10 14.90
N THR A 40 20.38 4.80 15.16
CA THR A 40 21.40 3.82 14.74
C THR A 40 20.93 2.82 13.69
N LEU A 41 19.69 2.94 13.20
CA LEU A 41 19.32 2.44 11.87
C LEU A 41 20.04 3.31 10.82
N SER A 42 21.35 3.10 10.70
CA SER A 42 22.06 3.36 9.47
C SER A 42 21.40 2.47 8.43
N VAL A 43 20.47 3.06 7.68
CA VAL A 43 19.91 2.46 6.48
C VAL A 43 21.09 2.30 5.52
N ALA A 44 21.78 1.17 5.61
CA ALA A 44 22.59 0.69 4.49
C ALA A 44 21.68 0.78 3.25
N ALA A 45 22.15 1.47 2.21
CA ALA A 45 21.31 1.89 1.09
C ALA A 45 20.35 0.77 0.65
N ILE A 46 19.05 0.93 0.94
CA ILE A 46 18.00 -0.06 0.61
C ILE A 46 17.92 -0.26 -0.90
N GLY A 47 18.37 0.74 -1.65
CA GLY A 47 18.60 0.70 -3.09
C GLY A 47 19.11 2.07 -3.54
N SER A 48 19.16 2.24 -4.86
CA SER A 48 19.60 3.44 -5.54
C SER A 48 18.54 3.93 -6.52
N ASN A 49 18.70 5.16 -7.04
CA ASN A 49 17.86 5.65 -8.14
C ASN A 49 17.93 4.76 -9.40
N ALA A 50 19.02 4.02 -9.61
CA ALA A 50 19.12 3.06 -10.71
C ALA A 50 18.16 1.87 -10.51
N ASP A 51 17.97 1.42 -9.26
CA ASP A 51 17.02 0.36 -8.92
C ASP A 51 15.58 0.84 -9.10
N VAL A 52 15.27 2.09 -8.72
CA VAL A 52 13.97 2.72 -8.98
C VAL A 52 13.64 2.72 -10.47
N ALA A 53 14.59 3.09 -11.33
CA ALA A 53 14.40 3.07 -12.78
C ALA A 53 14.17 1.64 -13.33
N GLN A 54 14.82 0.63 -12.76
CA GLN A 54 14.59 -0.77 -13.15
C GLN A 54 13.19 -1.25 -12.71
N LEU A 55 12.80 -0.93 -11.47
CA LEU A 55 11.49 -1.27 -10.93
C LEU A 55 10.37 -0.53 -11.68
N PHE A 56 10.59 0.71 -12.09
CA PHE A 56 9.67 1.46 -12.96
C PHE A 56 9.39 0.72 -14.27
N ASN A 57 10.45 0.22 -14.92
CA ASN A 57 10.31 -0.58 -16.14
C ASN A 57 9.59 -1.91 -15.87
N ALA A 58 9.90 -2.57 -14.75
CA ALA A 58 9.24 -3.80 -14.34
C ALA A 58 7.74 -3.58 -14.08
N ALA A 59 7.36 -2.50 -13.40
CA ALA A 59 5.97 -2.11 -13.15
C ALA A 59 5.24 -1.76 -14.45
N THR A 60 5.93 -1.14 -15.42
CA THR A 60 5.33 -0.73 -16.69
C THR A 60 5.06 -1.90 -17.63
N PHE A 61 6.04 -2.79 -17.81
CA PHE A 61 5.97 -3.87 -18.79
C PHE A 61 5.55 -5.21 -18.20
N GLY A 62 5.82 -5.44 -16.92
CA GLY A 62 5.49 -6.70 -16.24
C GLY A 62 4.01 -7.08 -16.31
N PRO A 63 3.07 -6.17 -15.98
CA PRO A 63 1.64 -6.50 -16.01
C PRO A 63 1.09 -6.81 -17.41
N GLN A 64 1.78 -6.39 -18.48
CA GLN A 64 1.24 -6.48 -19.85
C GLN A 64 0.91 -7.92 -20.27
N ILE A 65 1.72 -8.90 -19.84
CA ILE A 65 1.43 -10.31 -20.12
C ILE A 65 0.15 -10.79 -19.41
N LEU A 66 -0.13 -10.26 -18.21
CA LEU A 66 -1.34 -10.58 -17.45
C LEU A 66 -2.58 -10.00 -18.13
N TRP A 67 -2.48 -8.77 -18.63
CA TRP A 67 -3.52 -8.14 -19.44
C TRP A 67 -3.82 -8.95 -20.70
N LEU A 68 -2.80 -9.41 -21.43
CA LEU A 68 -2.98 -10.25 -22.61
C LEU A 68 -3.73 -11.55 -22.29
N PHE A 69 -3.45 -12.18 -21.15
CA PHE A 69 -4.20 -13.37 -20.73
C PHE A 69 -5.68 -13.07 -20.47
N MET A 70 -5.99 -11.97 -19.77
CA MET A 70 -7.38 -11.61 -19.47
C MET A 70 -8.17 -11.16 -20.71
N ILE A 71 -7.50 -10.52 -21.68
CA ILE A 71 -8.15 -10.00 -22.89
C ILE A 71 -8.30 -11.10 -23.95
N LEU A 72 -7.22 -11.83 -24.27
CA LEU A 72 -7.19 -12.77 -25.38
C LEU A 72 -7.65 -14.18 -24.98
N LEU A 73 -7.39 -14.58 -23.73
CA LEU A 73 -7.65 -15.92 -23.21
C LEU A 73 -8.45 -15.91 -21.89
N PRO A 74 -9.56 -15.15 -21.79
CA PRO A 74 -10.26 -14.91 -20.51
C PRO A 74 -10.75 -16.20 -19.83
N ASN A 75 -11.09 -17.23 -20.62
CA ASN A 75 -11.65 -18.48 -20.11
C ASN A 75 -10.62 -19.60 -19.94
N ALA A 76 -9.38 -19.40 -20.35
CA ALA A 76 -8.34 -20.43 -20.30
C ALA A 76 -7.98 -20.81 -18.86
N GLY A 77 -7.69 -22.10 -18.62
CA GLY A 77 -7.31 -22.59 -17.30
C GLY A 77 -6.05 -21.93 -16.75
N VAL A 78 -5.10 -21.56 -17.62
CA VAL A 78 -3.88 -20.82 -17.24
C VAL A 78 -4.21 -19.40 -16.73
N THR A 79 -5.08 -18.67 -17.42
CA THR A 79 -5.54 -17.34 -16.99
C THR A 79 -6.22 -17.43 -15.63
N LYS A 80 -7.11 -18.42 -15.45
CA LYS A 80 -7.78 -18.68 -14.16
C LYS A 80 -6.81 -19.02 -13.03
N LYS A 81 -5.76 -19.79 -13.31
CA LYS A 81 -4.74 -20.16 -12.32
C LYS A 81 -3.86 -18.98 -11.90
N ILE A 82 -3.51 -18.08 -12.84
CA ILE A 82 -2.60 -16.95 -12.60
C ILE A 82 -3.36 -15.74 -12.03
N MET A 83 -4.49 -15.40 -12.64
CA MET A 83 -5.27 -14.19 -12.31
C MET A 83 -6.39 -14.45 -11.32
N GLY A 84 -6.82 -15.72 -11.15
CA GLY A 84 -7.87 -16.06 -10.18
C GLY A 84 -7.45 -15.77 -8.74
N PRO A 85 -6.29 -16.24 -8.28
CA PRO A 85 -5.72 -15.86 -6.98
C PRO A 85 -5.14 -14.44 -6.97
N LEU A 86 -4.95 -13.85 -5.77
CA LEU A 86 -4.38 -12.50 -5.60
C LEU A 86 -2.85 -12.35 -5.76
N PRO A 87 -1.99 -13.40 -5.63
CA PRO A 87 -0.53 -13.25 -5.69
C PRO A 87 0.03 -12.50 -6.90
N SER A 88 -0.60 -12.60 -8.08
CA SER A 88 -0.18 -11.84 -9.27
C SER A 88 -0.28 -10.33 -9.06
N VAL A 89 -1.34 -9.86 -8.39
CA VAL A 89 -1.49 -8.45 -8.01
C VAL A 89 -0.53 -8.10 -6.86
N ILE A 90 -0.43 -8.96 -5.84
CA ILE A 90 0.48 -8.73 -4.69
C ILE A 90 1.93 -8.56 -5.15
N ALA A 91 2.37 -9.29 -6.18
CA ALA A 91 3.70 -9.11 -6.74
C ALA A 91 3.96 -7.67 -7.21
N PHE A 92 2.98 -7.03 -7.87
CA PHE A 92 3.10 -5.63 -8.30
C PHE A 92 2.92 -4.64 -7.15
N CYS A 93 2.10 -4.96 -6.14
CA CYS A 93 2.06 -4.20 -4.90
C CYS A 93 3.44 -4.17 -4.21
N LEU A 94 4.16 -5.29 -4.19
CA LEU A 94 5.52 -5.37 -3.63
C LEU A 94 6.54 -4.58 -4.47
N VAL A 95 6.41 -4.60 -5.80
CA VAL A 95 7.25 -3.77 -6.70
C VAL A 95 7.01 -2.28 -6.42
N HIS A 96 5.74 -1.85 -6.36
CA HIS A 96 5.39 -0.47 -6.00
C HIS A 96 5.93 -0.10 -4.61
N PHE A 97 5.72 -0.95 -3.60
CA PHE A 97 6.24 -0.72 -2.26
C PHE A 97 7.77 -0.59 -2.24
N ALA A 98 8.50 -1.40 -3.01
CA ALA A 98 9.94 -1.26 -3.15
C ALA A 98 10.34 0.09 -3.76
N ILE A 99 9.62 0.56 -4.79
CA ILE A 99 9.83 1.91 -5.37
C ILE A 99 9.66 2.99 -4.30
N VAL A 100 8.58 2.93 -3.51
CA VAL A 100 8.29 3.90 -2.45
C VAL A 100 9.40 3.92 -1.40
N VAL A 101 9.77 2.75 -0.87
CA VAL A 101 10.77 2.64 0.19
C VAL A 101 12.15 3.10 -0.28
N ILE A 102 12.58 2.68 -1.49
CA ILE A 102 13.87 3.10 -2.04
C ILE A 102 13.85 4.60 -2.33
N SER A 103 12.76 5.14 -2.90
CA SER A 103 12.63 6.57 -3.21
C SER A 103 12.69 7.44 -1.95
N ALA A 104 11.97 7.04 -0.90
CA ALA A 104 11.96 7.72 0.39
C ALA A 104 13.33 7.70 1.09
N SER A 105 14.21 6.76 0.76
CA SER A 105 15.57 6.70 1.32
C SER A 105 16.61 7.52 0.56
N GLN A 106 16.27 8.16 -0.57
CA GLN A 106 17.21 8.99 -1.34
C GLN A 106 17.13 10.46 -0.94
N GLU A 107 18.25 11.16 -0.99
CA GLU A 107 18.31 12.61 -0.82
C GLU A 107 17.51 13.31 -1.94
N ALA A 108 16.52 14.13 -1.58
CA ALA A 108 15.53 14.71 -2.49
C ALA A 108 14.74 13.68 -3.33
N GLY A 109 14.64 12.44 -2.85
CA GLY A 109 13.97 11.34 -3.54
C GLY A 109 12.45 11.40 -3.53
N THR A 110 11.83 12.29 -2.75
CA THR A 110 10.39 12.54 -2.77
C THR A 110 10.14 14.03 -2.99
N ALA A 111 9.00 14.36 -3.60
CA ALA A 111 8.62 15.76 -3.77
C ALA A 111 8.56 16.45 -2.39
N PRO A 112 9.00 17.72 -2.28
CA PRO A 112 8.95 18.44 -1.02
C PRO A 112 7.54 18.43 -0.42
N ILE A 113 7.42 18.17 0.88
CA ILE A 113 6.13 18.13 1.58
C ILE A 113 5.30 19.42 1.41
N ALA A 114 5.99 20.54 1.22
CA ALA A 114 5.37 21.83 0.93
C ALA A 114 4.71 21.89 -0.46
N GLU A 115 5.28 21.24 -1.47
CA GLU A 115 4.69 21.14 -2.81
C GLU A 115 3.50 20.18 -2.80
N PHE A 116 3.63 19.05 -2.08
CA PHE A 116 2.53 18.11 -1.86
C PHE A 116 1.33 18.78 -1.17
N ALA A 117 1.57 19.58 -0.14
CA ALA A 117 0.51 20.33 0.55
C ALA A 117 -0.26 21.27 -0.41
N GLY A 118 0.41 21.82 -1.42
CA GLY A 118 -0.21 22.68 -2.43
C GLY A 118 -1.24 21.97 -3.32
N VAL A 119 -1.17 20.63 -3.45
CA VAL A 119 -2.16 19.83 -4.20
C VAL A 119 -3.51 19.78 -3.47
N PHE A 120 -3.48 19.87 -2.14
CA PHE A 120 -4.67 19.80 -1.30
C PHE A 120 -5.11 21.18 -0.79
N ASP A 121 -4.50 22.26 -1.29
CA ASP A 121 -4.91 23.63 -0.98
C ASP A 121 -6.02 24.09 -1.95
N PRO A 122 -7.29 24.19 -1.49
CA PRO A 122 -8.39 24.63 -2.34
C PRO A 122 -8.32 26.12 -2.72
N ALA A 123 -7.50 26.92 -2.02
CA ALA A 123 -7.31 28.33 -2.32
C ALA A 123 -6.15 28.59 -3.31
N GLY A 124 -5.30 27.59 -3.55
CA GLY A 124 -4.14 27.67 -4.43
C GLY A 124 -4.41 27.23 -5.88
N GLU A 125 -3.36 26.73 -6.55
CA GLU A 125 -3.44 26.12 -7.88
C GLU A 125 -3.03 24.62 -7.82
N PRO A 126 -3.93 23.71 -7.38
CA PRO A 126 -3.60 22.28 -7.20
C PRO A 126 -2.97 21.60 -8.40
N LEU A 127 -3.44 21.93 -9.61
CA LEU A 127 -2.90 21.38 -10.85
C LEU A 127 -1.44 21.77 -11.04
N LYS A 128 -1.08 23.03 -10.74
CA LYS A 128 0.28 23.52 -10.88
C LYS A 128 1.20 22.94 -9.81
N ALA A 129 0.69 22.76 -8.58
CA ALA A 129 1.42 22.06 -7.52
C ALA A 129 1.72 20.61 -7.95
N MET A 130 0.73 19.89 -8.49
CA MET A 130 0.92 18.54 -9.03
C MET A 130 1.93 18.52 -10.18
N GLN A 131 1.86 19.48 -11.12
CA GLN A 131 2.86 19.61 -12.20
C GLN A 131 4.27 19.83 -11.67
N GLY A 132 4.43 20.58 -10.58
CA GLY A 132 5.71 20.74 -9.88
C GLY A 132 6.25 19.41 -9.38
N MET A 133 5.42 18.62 -8.69
CA MET A 133 5.82 17.30 -8.19
C MET A 133 6.22 16.31 -9.29
N MET A 134 5.62 16.42 -10.48
CA MET A 134 5.98 15.59 -11.63
C MET A 134 7.39 15.88 -12.19
N SER A 135 8.08 16.92 -11.70
CA SER A 135 9.49 17.17 -12.03
C SER A 135 10.46 16.25 -11.28
N TYR A 136 10.00 15.56 -10.23
CA TYR A 136 10.79 14.63 -9.42
C TYR A 136 10.66 13.18 -9.97
N PRO A 137 11.73 12.57 -10.51
CA PRO A 137 11.65 11.26 -11.16
C PRO A 137 11.15 10.13 -10.25
N ASN A 138 11.53 10.18 -8.98
CA ASN A 138 11.13 9.18 -7.99
C ASN A 138 9.65 9.32 -7.60
N PHE A 139 9.14 10.55 -7.48
CA PHE A 139 7.69 10.80 -7.30
C PHE A 139 6.89 10.26 -8.50
N VAL A 140 7.34 10.55 -9.73
CA VAL A 140 6.72 10.01 -10.94
C VAL A 140 6.74 8.48 -10.94
N SER A 141 7.82 7.88 -10.43
CA SER A 141 7.95 6.42 -10.38
C SER A 141 7.00 5.77 -9.37
N GLU A 142 6.83 6.41 -8.22
CA GLU A 142 5.85 6.05 -7.21
C GLU A 142 4.42 6.12 -7.77
N GLU A 143 4.01 7.28 -8.27
CA GLU A 143 2.64 7.51 -8.75
C GLU A 143 2.30 6.65 -9.98
N TRP A 144 3.25 6.45 -10.89
CA TRP A 144 3.01 5.63 -12.07
C TRP A 144 2.82 4.14 -11.72
N SER A 145 3.69 3.59 -10.87
CA SER A 145 3.54 2.19 -10.44
C SER A 145 2.29 1.97 -9.57
N HIS A 146 1.89 2.99 -8.81
CA HIS A 146 0.65 3.03 -8.05
C HIS A 146 -0.57 2.88 -8.96
N VAL A 147 -0.71 3.74 -9.98
CA VAL A 147 -1.87 3.68 -10.90
C VAL A 147 -1.92 2.37 -11.68
N LEU A 148 -0.78 1.87 -12.18
CA LEU A 148 -0.75 0.61 -12.92
C LEU A 148 -1.15 -0.60 -12.06
N THR A 149 -0.75 -0.60 -10.79
CA THR A 149 -1.11 -1.68 -9.85
C THR A 149 -2.61 -1.66 -9.55
N TRP A 150 -3.18 -0.48 -9.35
CA TRP A 150 -4.63 -0.34 -9.14
C TRP A 150 -5.44 -0.67 -10.39
N ASP A 151 -4.99 -0.27 -11.57
CA ASP A 151 -5.63 -0.63 -12.83
C ASP A 151 -5.62 -2.15 -13.02
N LEU A 152 -4.51 -2.84 -12.72
CA LEU A 152 -4.45 -4.30 -12.78
C LEU A 152 -5.45 -4.95 -11.79
N PHE A 153 -5.56 -4.41 -10.58
CA PHE A 153 -6.51 -4.88 -9.58
C PHE A 153 -7.97 -4.73 -10.08
N VAL A 154 -8.30 -3.56 -10.64
CA VAL A 154 -9.65 -3.28 -11.18
C VAL A 154 -9.93 -4.10 -12.43
N GLY A 155 -8.98 -4.23 -13.35
CA GLY A 155 -9.10 -5.08 -14.54
C GLY A 155 -9.32 -6.55 -14.19
N ARG A 156 -8.61 -7.05 -13.18
CA ARG A 156 -8.83 -8.38 -12.61
C ARG A 156 -10.23 -8.51 -11.99
N TYR A 157 -10.69 -7.48 -11.27
CA TYR A 157 -12.04 -7.45 -10.71
C TYR A 157 -13.11 -7.56 -11.82
N ILE A 158 -13.01 -6.73 -12.86
CA ILE A 158 -13.90 -6.75 -14.03
C ILE A 158 -13.93 -8.15 -14.65
N TRP A 159 -12.75 -8.74 -14.88
CA TRP A 159 -12.63 -10.07 -15.47
C TRP A 159 -13.27 -11.16 -14.60
N LEU A 160 -13.02 -11.16 -13.28
CA LEU A 160 -13.63 -12.12 -12.34
C LEU A 160 -15.14 -11.98 -12.27
N ASP A 161 -15.64 -10.74 -12.21
CA ASP A 161 -17.08 -10.47 -12.24
C ASP A 161 -17.73 -11.00 -13.51
N GLY A 162 -17.09 -10.75 -14.66
CA GLY A 162 -17.53 -11.29 -15.94
C GLY A 162 -17.54 -12.82 -16.00
N LEU A 163 -16.53 -13.47 -15.44
CA LEU A 163 -16.51 -14.94 -15.34
C LEU A 163 -17.65 -15.48 -14.49
N ARG A 164 -17.94 -14.85 -13.34
CA ARG A 164 -19.01 -15.27 -12.43
C ARG A 164 -20.39 -15.09 -13.06
N ARG A 165 -20.61 -13.93 -13.69
CA ARG A 165 -21.93 -13.51 -14.20
C ARG A 165 -22.15 -13.89 -15.67
N GLY A 166 -21.15 -14.46 -16.35
CA GLY A 166 -21.22 -14.80 -17.77
C GLY A 166 -21.28 -13.58 -18.69
N ILE A 167 -20.59 -12.50 -18.32
CA ILE A 167 -20.54 -11.24 -19.08
C ILE A 167 -19.25 -11.23 -19.91
N PHE A 168 -19.34 -10.82 -21.17
CA PHE A 168 -18.17 -10.60 -22.00
C PHE A 168 -17.41 -9.37 -21.48
N THR A 169 -16.14 -9.53 -21.13
CA THR A 169 -15.31 -8.47 -20.50
C THR A 169 -14.04 -8.03 -21.24
N PRO A 170 -13.53 -8.70 -22.30
CA PRO A 170 -12.30 -8.27 -22.97
C PRO A 170 -12.25 -6.79 -23.38
N HIS A 171 -13.35 -6.19 -23.80
CA HIS A 171 -13.40 -4.77 -24.16
C HIS A 171 -13.25 -3.85 -22.93
N SER A 172 -13.93 -4.16 -21.83
CA SER A 172 -13.82 -3.43 -20.57
C SER A 172 -12.44 -3.56 -19.94
N VAL A 173 -11.87 -4.78 -19.97
CA VAL A 173 -10.51 -5.07 -19.48
C VAL A 173 -9.47 -4.35 -20.35
N LEU A 174 -9.63 -4.36 -21.67
CA LEU A 174 -8.74 -3.63 -22.59
C LEU A 174 -8.79 -2.12 -22.33
N LEU A 175 -9.99 -1.55 -22.17
CA LEU A 175 -10.12 -0.12 -21.89
C LEU A 175 -9.55 0.24 -20.51
N CYS A 176 -9.69 -0.66 -19.52
CA CYS A 176 -9.07 -0.52 -18.20
C CYS A 176 -7.55 -0.53 -18.29
N ASN A 177 -6.95 -1.38 -19.12
CA ASN A 177 -5.50 -1.39 -19.34
C ASN A 177 -4.98 -0.08 -19.97
N LEU A 178 -5.80 0.58 -20.80
CA LEU A 178 -5.36 1.77 -21.53
C LEU A 178 -5.49 3.05 -20.70
N ILE A 179 -6.60 3.20 -19.98
CA ILE A 179 -6.94 4.46 -19.30
C ILE A 179 -7.61 4.26 -17.93
N GLY A 180 -7.55 3.06 -17.34
CA GLY A 180 -8.00 2.78 -15.98
C GLY A 180 -9.51 2.91 -15.76
N PRO A 181 -10.01 3.95 -15.05
CA PRO A 181 -11.42 4.05 -14.62
C PRO A 181 -12.50 3.89 -15.71
N PRO A 182 -12.35 4.37 -16.96
CA PRO A 182 -13.33 4.17 -18.01
C PRO A 182 -13.60 2.70 -18.35
N GLY A 183 -12.65 1.79 -18.11
CA GLY A 183 -12.88 0.35 -18.27
C GLY A 183 -13.94 -0.18 -17.31
N LEU A 184 -13.96 0.31 -16.07
CA LEU A 184 -14.98 -0.03 -15.08
C LEU A 184 -16.36 0.52 -15.49
N LEU A 185 -16.42 1.75 -15.98
CA LEU A 185 -17.67 2.33 -16.49
C LEU A 185 -18.23 1.51 -17.66
N LEU A 186 -17.36 1.08 -18.57
CA LEU A 186 -17.76 0.24 -19.70
C LEU A 186 -18.24 -1.15 -19.25
N HIS A 187 -17.64 -1.71 -18.21
CA HIS A 187 -18.14 -2.94 -17.59
C HIS A 187 -19.54 -2.74 -17.01
N CYS A 188 -19.75 -1.70 -16.19
CA CYS A 188 -21.07 -1.39 -15.63
C CYS A 188 -22.14 -1.22 -16.73
N ALA A 189 -21.80 -0.48 -17.80
CA ALA A 189 -22.70 -0.33 -18.95
C ALA A 189 -23.02 -1.68 -19.62
N THR A 190 -22.01 -2.53 -19.80
CA THR A 190 -22.18 -3.86 -20.40
C THR A 190 -23.05 -4.76 -19.53
N SER A 191 -22.87 -4.72 -18.20
CA SER A 191 -23.66 -5.51 -17.25
C SER A 191 -25.13 -5.09 -17.26
N LEU A 192 -25.41 -3.78 -17.28
CA LEU A 192 -26.76 -3.25 -17.43
C LEU A 192 -27.41 -3.66 -18.75
N LEU A 193 -26.71 -3.49 -19.86
CA LEU A 193 -27.21 -3.85 -21.19
C LEU A 193 -27.42 -5.35 -21.37
N SER A 194 -26.69 -6.18 -20.62
CA SER A 194 -26.84 -7.64 -20.61
C SER A 194 -27.95 -8.11 -19.66
N GLY A 195 -28.68 -7.19 -19.02
CA GLY A 195 -29.74 -7.52 -18.05
C GLY A 195 -29.23 -8.14 -16.75
N LYS A 196 -27.94 -7.95 -16.42
CA LYS A 196 -27.30 -8.56 -15.25
C LYS A 196 -27.29 -7.66 -14.02
N GLY A 197 -27.65 -6.37 -14.15
CA GLY A 197 -27.57 -5.41 -13.05
C GLY A 197 -26.19 -4.77 -12.89
N LEU A 198 -26.03 -3.89 -11.91
CA LEU A 198 -24.73 -3.28 -11.60
C LEU A 198 -23.84 -4.24 -10.80
N PRO A 199 -22.53 -4.34 -11.10
CA PRO A 199 -21.61 -5.10 -10.27
C PRO A 199 -21.69 -4.70 -8.79
N GLY A 200 -21.75 -5.68 -7.88
CA GLY A 200 -21.77 -5.48 -6.42
C GLY A 200 -23.13 -5.14 -5.80
N VAL A 201 -24.17 -4.86 -6.60
CA VAL A 201 -25.54 -4.67 -6.07
C VAL A 201 -26.22 -6.02 -5.84
N ASP A 202 -26.06 -6.93 -6.80
CA ASP A 202 -26.64 -8.29 -6.76
C ASP A 202 -26.26 -9.05 -5.47
N GLU A 203 -25.03 -8.84 -4.97
CA GLU A 203 -24.50 -9.49 -3.74
C GLU A 203 -25.20 -8.99 -2.46
N LEU A 204 -25.61 -7.72 -2.43
CA LEU A 204 -26.31 -7.11 -1.28
C LEU A 204 -27.77 -7.56 -1.20
N GLU A 205 -28.39 -7.83 -2.34
CA GLU A 205 -29.77 -8.35 -2.39
C GLU A 205 -29.81 -9.79 -1.89
N GLU A 206 -28.89 -10.65 -2.34
CA GLU A 206 -28.78 -12.04 -1.89
C GLU A 206 -28.47 -12.17 -0.38
N GLU A 207 -27.60 -11.32 0.18
CA GLU A 207 -27.33 -11.31 1.62
C GLU A 207 -28.49 -10.77 2.47
N SER A 208 -29.34 -9.90 1.90
CA SER A 208 -30.52 -9.39 2.60
C SER A 208 -31.68 -10.38 2.66
N GLU A 209 -31.68 -11.37 1.77
CA GLU A 209 -32.70 -12.43 1.67
C GLU A 209 -32.31 -13.72 2.43
N ALA A 210 -31.05 -13.84 2.87
CA ALA A 210 -30.49 -14.99 3.58
C ALA A 210 -30.56 -14.86 5.12
#